data_AF-A0A6V8NGE1-F1
#
_entry.id   AF-A0A6V8NGE1-F1
#
_cell.length_a   1.000
_cell.length_b   1.000
_cell.length_c   1.000
_cell.angle_alpha   90.00
_cell.angle_beta   90.00
_cell.angle_gamma   90.00
#
_symmetry.space_group_name_H-M   'P 1'
#
loop_
_entity.id
_entity.type
_entity.pdbx_description
1 polymer ?
#
loop_
_entity_poly.entity_id
_entity_poly.type
_entity_poly.pdbx_seq_one_letter_code
_entity_poly.pdbx_strand_id
1 'polypeptide(L)'
;MPMRRSTNMILCCLVALCCLAGAGEAAPTPYSWETLSPAQQQALQSVQGNWDSLPAVRREQLVRGADRWLSLKAPERERARQRFSAWRRLSPEKQEQVRQNLAQLRNLPPEQQEAIRQRFQEFSRLPEEDRRRLRQQWQSLPPETRRQLLNERRNVNIRRPMLRR
;
A
#
# COMPACT_ATOMS: atom_id res chain seq x y z
N MET A 1 -6.49 29.51 23.11
CA MET A 1 -7.13 28.21 22.81
C MET A 1 -6.10 27.28 22.18
N PRO A 2 -5.56 26.28 22.89
CA PRO A 2 -4.53 25.42 22.30
C PRO A 2 -5.18 24.35 21.42
N MET A 3 -4.93 24.45 20.11
CA MET A 3 -5.25 23.43 19.11
C MET A 3 -4.62 22.08 19.48
N ARG A 4 -5.48 21.07 19.68
CA ARG A 4 -5.07 19.67 19.93
C ARG A 4 -4.35 19.12 18.70
N ARG A 5 -3.07 18.77 18.88
CA ARG A 5 -2.19 18.17 17.88
C ARG A 5 -2.73 16.80 17.46
N SER A 6 -3.34 16.75 16.28
CA SER A 6 -3.90 15.53 15.67
C SER A 6 -2.78 14.64 15.13
N THR A 7 -2.09 13.92 16.01
CA THR A 7 -0.92 13.09 15.67
C THR A 7 -1.28 11.65 15.29
N ASN A 8 -2.54 11.21 15.49
CA ASN A 8 -2.91 9.79 15.49
C ASN A 8 -3.87 9.42 14.36
N MET A 9 -3.38 9.47 13.13
CA MET A 9 -4.13 8.98 11.99
C MET A 9 -3.14 8.61 10.90
N ILE A 10 -2.37 7.54 11.11
CA ILE A 10 -1.36 7.04 10.15
C ILE A 10 -1.66 5.58 9.75
N LEU A 11 -2.59 4.92 10.44
CA LEU A 11 -2.78 3.47 10.31
C LEU A 11 -4.02 3.04 9.52
N CYS A 12 -4.70 3.92 8.77
CA CYS A 12 -5.80 3.46 7.90
C CYS A 12 -5.33 2.87 6.56
N CYS A 13 -4.06 3.01 6.17
CA CYS A 13 -3.58 2.47 4.88
C CYS A 13 -3.00 1.05 4.96
N LEU A 14 -2.75 0.51 6.16
CA LEU A 14 -2.36 -0.89 6.30
C LEU A 14 -3.57 -1.83 6.46
N VAL A 15 -4.79 -1.27 6.51
CA VAL A 15 -6.06 -1.98 6.76
C VAL A 15 -6.92 -2.11 5.49
N ALA A 16 -6.53 -1.48 4.38
CA ALA A 16 -7.34 -1.48 3.17
C ALA A 16 -7.09 -2.70 2.26
N LEU A 17 -6.83 -3.87 2.85
CA LEU A 17 -6.24 -5.01 2.15
C LEU A 17 -6.68 -6.34 2.78
N CYS A 18 -7.97 -6.65 2.63
CA CYS A 18 -8.58 -7.99 2.50
C CYS A 18 -10.06 -7.89 2.91
N CYS A 19 -10.90 -7.31 2.05
CA CYS A 19 -12.32 -7.58 2.09
C CYS A 19 -12.65 -8.36 0.83
N LEU A 20 -12.72 -9.69 0.95
CA LEU A 20 -13.59 -10.56 0.15
C LEU A 20 -13.49 -12.01 0.67
N ALA A 21 -14.68 -12.56 0.96
CA ALA A 21 -15.05 -13.96 1.19
C ALA A 21 -14.89 -14.58 2.60
N GLY A 22 -16.04 -14.97 3.16
CA GLY A 22 -16.17 -16.02 4.18
C GLY A 22 -16.92 -15.59 5.45
N ALA A 23 -18.23 -15.81 5.49
CA ALA A 23 -18.89 -16.14 6.75
C ALA A 23 -18.41 -17.54 7.14
N GLY A 24 -17.47 -17.61 8.07
CA GLY A 24 -16.91 -18.87 8.58
C GLY A 24 -16.46 -18.64 10.02
N GLU A 25 -16.78 -19.60 10.88
CA GLU A 25 -16.52 -19.69 12.32
C GLU A 25 -15.60 -18.63 12.94
N ALA A 26 -16.06 -18.03 14.03
CA ALA A 26 -15.24 -17.23 14.92
C ALA A 26 -14.12 -18.09 15.52
N ALA A 27 -12.99 -18.15 14.81
CA ALA A 27 -11.74 -18.68 15.33
C ALA A 27 -11.36 -17.91 16.62
N PRO A 28 -10.76 -18.59 17.61
CA PRO A 28 -10.35 -17.96 18.87
C PRO A 28 -9.48 -16.73 18.58
N THR A 29 -9.83 -15.62 19.21
CA THR A 29 -9.27 -14.30 18.92
C THR A 29 -7.78 -14.27 19.24
N PRO A 30 -6.87 -14.07 18.26
CA PRO A 30 -5.44 -14.10 18.55
C PRO A 30 -4.92 -12.82 19.24
N TYR A 31 -5.68 -11.72 19.24
CA TYR A 31 -5.28 -10.44 19.83
C TYR A 31 -6.42 -9.74 20.56
N SER A 32 -6.34 -9.72 21.88
CA SER A 32 -7.15 -8.88 22.78
C SER A 32 -6.42 -7.56 23.01
N TRP A 33 -7.14 -6.45 23.23
CA TRP A 33 -6.50 -5.14 23.42
C TRP A 33 -5.44 -5.15 24.54
N GLU A 34 -5.74 -5.85 25.63
CA GLU A 34 -4.88 -5.99 26.81
C GLU A 34 -3.61 -6.81 26.55
N THR A 35 -3.63 -7.70 25.55
CA THR A 35 -2.48 -8.55 25.19
C THR A 35 -1.47 -7.84 24.28
N LEU A 36 -1.82 -6.66 23.77
CA LEU A 36 -0.93 -5.84 22.96
C LEU A 36 0.16 -5.20 23.83
N SER A 37 1.38 -5.09 23.30
CA SER A 37 2.44 -4.34 23.95
C SER A 37 2.06 -2.86 24.11
N PRO A 38 2.60 -2.14 25.12
CA PRO A 38 2.30 -0.72 25.31
C PRO A 38 2.59 0.13 24.06
N ALA A 39 3.64 -0.22 23.30
CA ALA A 39 3.98 0.45 22.05
C ALA A 39 2.94 0.20 20.94
N GLN A 40 2.40 -1.01 20.85
CA GLN A 40 1.31 -1.34 19.91
C GLN A 40 0.01 -0.65 20.32
N GLN A 41 -0.35 -0.65 21.60
CA GLN A 41 -1.53 0.07 22.12
C GLN A 41 -1.44 1.56 21.80
N GLN A 42 -0.28 2.18 22.02
CA GLN A 42 -0.05 3.59 21.69
C GLN A 42 -0.17 3.86 20.18
N ALA A 43 0.33 2.96 19.34
CA ALA A 43 0.20 3.07 17.89
C ALA A 43 -1.25 2.86 17.40
N LEU A 44 -2.04 2.08 18.13
CA LEU A 44 -3.42 1.71 17.80
C LEU A 44 -4.48 2.48 18.59
N GLN A 45 -4.09 3.50 19.36
CA GLN A 45 -4.98 4.18 20.30
C GLN A 45 -6.28 4.70 19.67
N SER A 46 -6.25 5.10 18.39
CA SER A 46 -7.43 5.57 17.65
C SER A 46 -8.50 4.51 17.42
N VAL A 47 -8.14 3.22 17.47
CA VAL A 47 -9.06 2.09 17.26
C VAL A 47 -9.37 1.34 18.56
N GLN A 48 -8.90 1.83 19.71
CA GLN A 48 -9.16 1.20 21.00
C GLN A 48 -10.67 1.08 21.27
N GLY A 49 -11.41 2.18 21.10
CA GLY A 49 -12.83 2.24 21.46
C GLY A 49 -13.75 1.33 20.64
N ASN A 50 -13.29 0.82 19.49
CA ASN A 50 -14.01 -0.15 18.69
C ASN A 50 -13.25 -1.45 18.48
N TRP A 51 -12.17 -1.71 19.24
CA TRP A 51 -11.28 -2.83 19.01
C TRP A 51 -12.01 -4.17 19.05
N ASP A 52 -12.85 -4.37 20.07
CA ASP A 52 -13.55 -5.64 20.31
C ASP A 52 -14.66 -5.91 19.30
N SER A 53 -15.18 -4.87 18.63
CA SER A 53 -16.15 -5.03 17.54
C SER A 53 -15.49 -5.32 16.18
N LEU A 54 -14.16 -5.30 16.11
CA LEU A 54 -13.45 -5.59 14.87
C LEU A 54 -13.35 -7.10 14.61
N PRO A 55 -13.62 -7.54 13.36
CA PRO A 55 -13.34 -8.91 12.94
C PRO A 55 -11.88 -9.29 13.22
N ALA A 56 -11.64 -10.56 13.60
CA ALA A 56 -10.32 -11.05 13.98
C ALA A 56 -9.24 -10.75 12.92
N VAL A 57 -9.58 -10.94 11.64
CA VAL A 57 -8.70 -10.63 10.50
C VAL A 57 -8.29 -9.16 10.49
N ARG A 58 -9.21 -8.24 10.81
CA ARG A 58 -8.93 -6.80 10.85
C ARG A 58 -8.02 -6.45 12.02
N ARG A 59 -8.22 -7.06 13.19
CA ARG A 59 -7.33 -6.90 14.36
C ARG A 59 -5.91 -7.36 14.04
N GLU A 60 -5.76 -8.55 13.44
CA GLU A 60 -4.45 -9.06 13.03
C GLU A 60 -3.74 -8.12 12.02
N GLN A 61 -4.46 -7.56 11.06
CA GLN A 61 -3.90 -6.57 10.13
C GLN A 61 -3.44 -5.28 10.82
N LEU A 62 -4.23 -4.80 11.79
CA LEU A 62 -3.90 -3.63 12.61
C LEU A 62 -2.64 -3.87 13.43
N VAL A 63 -2.51 -5.02 14.10
CA VAL A 63 -1.31 -5.40 14.87
C VAL A 63 -0.09 -5.48 13.96
N ARG A 64 -0.15 -6.23 12.85
CA ARG A 64 0.94 -6.29 11.86
C ARG A 64 1.29 -4.90 11.30
N GLY A 65 0.30 -4.03 11.18
CA GLY A 65 0.49 -2.64 10.79
C GLY A 65 1.27 -1.84 11.83
N ALA A 66 0.93 -2.00 13.10
CA ALA A 66 1.61 -1.38 14.22
C ALA A 66 3.07 -1.87 14.33
N ASP A 67 3.33 -3.17 14.18
CA ASP A 67 4.69 -3.72 14.21
C ASP A 67 5.58 -3.12 13.13
N ARG A 68 5.07 -3.05 11.90
CA ARG A 68 5.77 -2.38 10.80
C ARG A 68 6.04 -0.93 11.14
N TRP A 69 5.05 -0.19 11.63
CA TRP A 69 5.21 1.21 12.00
C TRP A 69 6.27 1.42 13.08
N LEU A 70 6.28 0.56 14.10
CA LEU A 70 7.25 0.60 15.19
C LEU A 70 8.67 0.27 14.72
N SER A 71 8.82 -0.62 13.73
CA SER A 71 10.13 -0.96 13.13
C SER A 71 10.75 0.15 12.27
N LEU A 72 9.95 1.12 11.79
CA LEU A 72 10.44 2.22 10.94
C LEU A 72 11.29 3.21 11.75
N LYS A 73 12.38 3.70 11.13
CA LYS A 73 13.17 4.83 11.67
C LYS A 73 12.43 6.16 11.47
N ALA A 74 12.80 7.19 12.24
CA ALA A 74 12.18 8.51 12.17
C ALA A 74 11.99 9.08 10.73
N PRO A 75 13.00 9.09 9.83
CA PRO A 75 12.81 9.59 8.47
C PRO A 75 11.85 8.73 7.64
N GLU A 76 11.80 7.42 7.88
CA GLU A 76 10.90 6.51 7.18
C GLU A 76 9.46 6.67 7.65
N ARG A 77 9.25 6.88 8.96
CA ARG A 77 7.94 7.21 9.54
C ARG A 77 7.39 8.50 8.93
N GLU A 78 8.23 9.50 8.72
CA GLU A 78 7.81 10.76 8.10
C GLU A 78 7.40 10.57 6.63
N ARG A 79 8.19 9.82 5.86
CA ARG A 79 7.80 9.45 4.47
C ARG A 79 6.49 8.66 4.44
N ALA A 80 6.29 7.74 5.38
CA ALA A 80 5.04 6.98 5.49
C ALA A 80 3.84 7.89 5.82
N ARG A 81 4.01 8.88 6.72
CA ARG A 81 2.98 9.91 7.02
C ARG A 81 2.61 10.72 5.79
N GLN A 82 3.59 11.16 5.02
CA GLN A 82 3.37 11.94 3.80
C GLN A 82 2.60 11.13 2.75
N ARG A 83 2.99 9.87 2.54
CA ARG A 83 2.27 8.95 1.64
C ARG A 83 0.84 8.70 2.10
N PHE A 84 0.63 8.53 3.40
CA PHE A 84 -0.71 8.37 3.99
C PHE A 84 -1.58 9.62 3.81
N SER A 85 -0.99 10.80 4.02
CA SER A 85 -1.69 12.08 3.80
C SER A 85 -2.10 12.24 2.33
N ALA A 86 -1.19 11.93 1.40
CA ALA A 86 -1.47 11.94 -0.03
C ALA A 86 -2.58 10.94 -0.40
N TRP A 87 -2.55 9.74 0.15
CA TRP A 87 -3.59 8.73 -0.04
C TRP A 87 -4.98 9.23 0.37
N ARG A 88 -5.11 9.81 1.57
CA ARG A 88 -6.41 10.29 2.08
C ARG A 88 -7.02 11.39 1.22
N ARG A 89 -6.19 12.14 0.49
CA ARG A 89 -6.64 13.20 -0.42
C ARG A 89 -7.12 12.65 -1.77
N LEU A 90 -6.88 11.36 -2.07
CA LEU A 90 -7.42 10.72 -3.26
C LEU A 90 -8.94 10.52 -3.12
N SER A 91 -9.67 10.65 -4.22
CA SER A 91 -11.09 10.32 -4.28
C SER A 91 -11.33 8.82 -3.99
N PRO A 92 -12.53 8.44 -3.52
CA PRO A 92 -12.85 7.03 -3.26
C PRO A 92 -12.56 6.10 -4.43
N GLU A 93 -12.83 6.54 -5.66
CA GLU A 93 -12.61 5.78 -6.89
C GLU A 93 -11.11 5.59 -7.15
N LYS A 94 -10.31 6.63 -6.89
CA LYS A 94 -8.84 6.56 -7.02
C LYS A 94 -8.22 5.69 -5.94
N GLN A 95 -8.73 5.76 -4.71
CA GLN A 95 -8.33 4.86 -3.65
C GLN A 95 -8.62 3.41 -4.04
N GLU A 96 -9.80 3.14 -4.57
CA GLU A 96 -10.18 1.79 -4.98
C GLU A 96 -9.31 1.27 -6.13
N GLN A 97 -9.06 2.10 -7.14
CA GLN A 97 -8.16 1.77 -8.25
C GLN A 97 -6.75 1.37 -7.75
N VAL A 98 -6.20 2.08 -6.77
CA VAL A 98 -4.88 1.74 -6.24
C VAL A 98 -4.92 0.47 -5.39
N ARG A 99 -5.99 0.21 -4.63
CA ARG A 99 -6.15 -1.07 -3.91
C ARG A 99 -6.15 -2.25 -4.87
N GLN A 100 -6.88 -2.13 -5.97
CA GLN A 100 -6.93 -3.16 -7.01
C GLN A 100 -5.57 -3.40 -7.65
N ASN A 101 -4.85 -2.33 -8.03
CA ASN A 101 -3.51 -2.44 -8.58
C ASN A 101 -2.53 -3.09 -7.60
N LEU A 102 -2.63 -2.76 -6.31
CA LEU A 102 -1.80 -3.37 -5.27
C LEU A 102 -2.14 -4.86 -5.08
N ALA A 103 -3.42 -5.23 -5.07
CA ALA A 103 -3.85 -6.61 -4.98
C ALA A 103 -3.30 -7.44 -6.15
N GLN A 104 -3.38 -6.91 -7.37
CA GLN A 104 -2.79 -7.52 -8.56
C GLN A 104 -1.28 -7.70 -8.41
N LEU A 105 -0.56 -6.66 -7.97
CA LEU A 105 0.89 -6.72 -7.75
C LEU A 105 1.27 -7.80 -6.73
N ARG A 106 0.53 -7.93 -5.63
CA ARG A 106 0.80 -8.95 -4.59
C ARG A 106 0.59 -10.38 -5.08
N ASN A 107 -0.28 -10.57 -6.07
CA ASN A 107 -0.53 -11.87 -6.68
C ASN A 107 0.52 -12.24 -7.75
N LEU A 108 1.42 -11.33 -8.12
CA LEU A 108 2.51 -11.65 -9.05
C LEU A 108 3.62 -12.45 -8.36
N PRO A 109 4.36 -13.30 -9.09
CA PRO A 109 5.58 -13.93 -8.60
C PRO A 109 6.60 -12.91 -8.07
N PRO A 110 7.40 -13.24 -7.04
CA PRO A 110 8.30 -12.29 -6.39
C PRO A 110 9.31 -11.66 -7.36
N GLU A 111 9.77 -12.39 -8.37
CA GLU A 111 10.67 -11.91 -9.42
C GLU A 111 10.01 -10.80 -10.25
N GLN A 112 8.73 -10.97 -10.57
CA GLN A 112 7.96 -9.95 -11.32
C GLN A 112 7.70 -8.72 -10.45
N GLN A 113 7.39 -8.91 -9.16
CA GLN A 113 7.24 -7.81 -8.22
C GLN A 113 8.53 -6.99 -8.12
N GLU A 114 9.68 -7.66 -8.04
CA GLU A 114 10.99 -7.01 -7.97
C GLU A 114 11.32 -6.27 -9.27
N ALA A 115 11.06 -6.88 -10.44
CA ALA A 115 11.22 -6.20 -11.72
C ALA A 115 10.37 -4.92 -11.83
N ILE A 116 9.14 -4.94 -11.33
CA ILE A 116 8.28 -3.74 -11.27
C ILE A 116 8.87 -2.68 -10.34
N ARG A 117 9.35 -3.08 -9.15
CA ARG A 117 9.99 -2.16 -8.20
C ARG A 117 11.22 -1.48 -8.81
N GLN A 118 12.09 -2.24 -9.46
CA GLN A 118 13.31 -1.73 -10.09
C GLN A 118 12.99 -0.71 -11.18
N ARG A 119 12.10 -1.04 -12.11
CA ARG A 119 11.65 -0.12 -13.17
C ARG A 119 11.04 1.16 -12.59
N PHE A 120 10.26 1.05 -11.51
CA PHE A 120 9.70 2.22 -10.84
C PHE A 120 10.79 3.07 -10.17
N GLN A 121 11.82 2.47 -9.57
CA GLN A 121 12.95 3.20 -9.01
C GLN A 121 13.74 3.94 -10.09
N GLU A 122 14.02 3.29 -11.22
CA GLU A 122 14.67 3.92 -12.38
C GLU A 122 13.87 5.11 -12.88
N PHE A 123 12.57 4.93 -13.11
CA PHE A 123 11.67 6.02 -13.50
C PHE A 123 11.65 7.16 -12.47
N SER A 124 11.69 6.83 -11.17
CA SER A 124 11.65 7.84 -10.11
C SER A 124 12.93 8.66 -9.99
N ARG A 125 14.06 8.13 -10.51
CA ARG A 125 15.36 8.83 -10.56
C ARG A 125 15.48 9.79 -11.75
N LEU A 126 14.59 9.70 -12.74
CA LEU A 126 14.59 10.61 -13.88
C LEU A 126 14.25 12.06 -13.44
N PRO A 127 14.83 13.07 -14.10
CA PRO A 127 14.43 14.48 -13.93
C PRO A 127 12.92 14.67 -14.08
N GLU A 128 12.34 15.64 -13.36
CA GLU A 128 10.89 15.84 -13.37
C GLU A 128 10.33 16.12 -14.77
N GLU A 129 11.09 16.84 -15.61
CA GLU A 129 10.71 17.12 -16.98
C GLU A 129 10.60 15.84 -17.82
N ASP A 130 11.59 14.95 -17.73
CA ASP A 130 11.58 13.66 -18.42
C ASP A 130 10.42 12.79 -17.95
N ARG A 131 10.16 12.76 -16.63
CA ARG A 131 9.02 12.04 -16.07
C ARG A 131 7.70 12.59 -16.58
N ARG A 132 7.54 13.93 -16.66
CA ARG A 132 6.35 14.56 -17.22
C ARG A 132 6.16 14.20 -18.68
N ARG A 133 7.21 14.30 -19.50
CA ARG A 133 7.19 13.94 -20.92
C ARG A 133 6.78 12.48 -21.12
N LEU A 134 7.37 11.55 -20.39
CA LEU A 134 7.01 10.13 -20.45
C LEU A 134 5.55 9.87 -20.02
N ARG A 135 5.06 10.56 -18.98
CA ARG A 135 3.65 10.46 -18.57
C ARG A 135 2.71 11.00 -19.64
N GLN A 136 3.03 12.14 -20.26
CA GLN A 136 2.23 12.73 -21.33
C GLN A 136 2.20 11.85 -22.57
N GLN A 137 3.35 11.32 -22.99
CA GLN A 137 3.44 10.35 -24.07
C GLN A 137 2.55 9.14 -23.77
N TRP A 138 2.67 8.55 -22.58
CA TRP A 138 1.81 7.43 -22.19
C TRP A 138 0.32 7.78 -22.20
N GLN A 139 -0.07 8.96 -21.71
CA GLN A 139 -1.46 9.41 -21.68
C GLN A 139 -2.03 9.71 -23.08
N SER A 140 -1.18 10.16 -24.01
CA SER A 140 -1.56 10.42 -25.41
C SER A 140 -1.83 9.15 -26.22
N LEU A 141 -1.32 7.99 -25.77
CA LEU A 141 -1.54 6.72 -26.47
C LEU A 141 -3.01 6.27 -26.35
N PRO A 142 -3.62 5.82 -27.47
CA PRO A 142 -4.94 5.20 -27.44
C PRO A 142 -5.02 4.06 -26.42
N PRO A 143 -6.16 3.86 -25.74
CA PRO A 143 -6.30 2.81 -24.72
C PRO A 143 -5.94 1.41 -25.23
N GLU A 144 -6.29 1.09 -26.48
CA GLU A 144 -5.97 -0.20 -27.10
C GLU A 144 -4.46 -0.39 -27.26
N THR A 145 -3.75 0.65 -27.74
CA THR A 145 -2.29 0.66 -27.86
C THR A 145 -1.61 0.46 -26.51
N ARG A 146 -2.11 1.12 -25.45
CA ARG A 146 -1.60 0.92 -24.08
C ARG A 146 -1.77 -0.52 -23.62
N ARG A 147 -2.94 -1.13 -23.88
CA ARG A 147 -3.22 -2.53 -23.52
C ARG A 147 -2.27 -3.48 -24.25
N GLN A 148 -2.06 -3.27 -25.55
CA GLN A 148 -1.13 -4.07 -26.36
C GLN A 148 0.29 -4.00 -25.78
N LEU A 149 0.81 -2.78 -25.54
CA LEU A 149 2.16 -2.59 -24.96
C LEU A 149 2.32 -3.24 -23.58
N LEU A 150 1.27 -3.20 -22.74
CA LEU A 150 1.31 -3.86 -21.43
C LEU A 150 1.29 -5.39 -21.56
N ASN A 151 0.49 -5.93 -22.48
CA ASN A 151 0.44 -7.37 -22.76
C ASN A 151 1.77 -7.88 -23.34
N GLU A 152 2.37 -7.15 -24.27
CA GLU A 152 3.69 -7.44 -24.81
C GLU A 152 4.74 -7.43 -23.71
N ARG A 153 4.76 -6.41 -22.85
CA ARG A 153 5.69 -6.34 -21.71
C ARG A 153 5.49 -7.48 -20.73
N ARG A 154 4.26 -7.93 -20.50
CA ARG A 154 3.95 -9.09 -19.66
C ARG A 154 4.50 -10.38 -20.27
N ASN A 155 4.37 -10.54 -21.60
CA ASN A 155 4.83 -11.74 -22.33
C ASN A 155 6.36 -11.75 -22.53
N VAL A 156 7.00 -10.60 -22.74
CA VAL A 156 8.45 -10.47 -22.92
C VAL A 156 9.20 -10.69 -21.59
N ASN A 157 8.58 -10.38 -20.45
CA ASN A 157 9.14 -10.66 -19.12
C ASN A 157 9.20 -12.18 -18.80
N ILE A 158 8.61 -13.04 -19.64
CA ILE A 158 8.74 -14.51 -19.54
C ILE A 158 9.96 -15.01 -20.33
N ARG A 159 10.62 -14.22 -21.18
CA ARG A 159 11.61 -14.77 -22.13
C ARG A 159 12.95 -14.07 -22.36
N ARG A 160 13.29 -12.89 -21.82
CA ARG A 160 14.70 -12.42 -21.92
C ARG A 160 15.21 -11.55 -20.76
N PRO A 161 16.42 -11.83 -20.23
CA PRO A 161 17.18 -10.86 -19.44
C PRO A 161 17.58 -9.69 -20.34
N MET A 162 17.48 -8.48 -19.81
CA MET A 162 17.77 -7.26 -20.56
C MET A 162 19.26 -7.20 -20.91
N LEU A 163 19.58 -7.44 -22.19
CA LEU A 163 20.89 -7.12 -22.73
C LEU A 163 21.06 -5.60 -22.72
N ARG A 164 22.04 -5.16 -21.93
CA ARG A 164 22.72 -3.87 -22.07
C ARG A 164 23.05 -3.61 -23.54
N ARG A 165 22.79 -2.38 -23.99
CA ARG A 165 23.71 -1.62 -24.85
C ARG A 165 23.74 -0.18 -24.37
#